data_AF-A0A833SMN2-F1
#
_entry.id   AF-A0A833SMN2-F1
#
_cell.length_a   1.000
_cell.length_b   1.000
_cell.length_c   1.000
_cell.angle_alpha   90.00
_cell.angle_beta   90.00
_cell.angle_gamma   90.00
#
_symmetry.space_group_name_H-M   'P 1'
#
loop_
_entity.id
_entity.type
_entity.pdbx_description
1 polymer ?
#
loop_
_entity_poly.entity_id
_entity_poly.type
_entity_poly.pdbx_seq_one_letter_code
_entity_poly.pdbx_strand_id
1 'polypeptide(L)'
;MADKKKPHEDVLTRLVRDLETKTTLCYVKDYPGVELEQLNNHAKKLGPLVNPVFGEQPAFFIDEGRFCPYRMVVYGNMKVAAKIAELLGEWAKWSGEGGRVTTSQGAFILEQRLGKPNVRMPDVAYTPRYDDRNLTREQMWTYRGDPYVPTFVVKIDELSGRGSQLSALDRKMRNDYFQHGVQLGWLIDPRPDLQRMYEYYLDDLTTVCGEILTVVMCFLVSRCAHLCWKWS
;
A
#
# COMPACT_ATOMS: atom_id res chain seq x y z
N MET A 1 53.02 8.29 -8.52
CA MET A 1 51.61 8.37 -8.95
C MET A 1 50.76 8.24 -7.71
N ALA A 2 50.03 9.29 -7.34
CA ALA A 2 49.22 9.33 -6.13
C ALA A 2 47.93 8.55 -6.36
N ASP A 3 47.74 7.49 -5.59
CA ASP A 3 46.53 6.67 -5.60
C ASP A 3 45.40 7.47 -4.94
N LYS A 4 44.47 7.97 -5.75
CA LYS A 4 43.29 8.69 -5.25
C LYS A 4 42.36 7.69 -4.59
N LYS A 5 42.46 7.53 -3.26
CA LYS A 5 41.43 6.88 -2.45
C LYS A 5 40.07 7.53 -2.76
N LYS A 6 39.15 6.76 -3.37
CA LYS A 6 37.74 7.13 -3.45
C LYS A 6 37.24 7.50 -2.04
N PRO A 7 36.46 8.57 -1.86
CA PRO A 7 35.89 8.89 -0.57
C PRO A 7 35.02 7.70 -0.13
N HIS A 8 35.33 7.17 1.04
CA HIS A 8 34.52 6.14 1.68
C HIS A 8 33.18 6.80 2.01
N GLU A 9 32.14 6.50 1.24
CA GLU A 9 30.79 6.99 1.53
C GLU A 9 30.41 6.48 2.93
N ASP A 10 30.02 7.42 3.80
CA ASP A 10 29.53 7.10 5.13
C ASP A 10 28.36 6.11 5.01
N VAL A 11 28.35 5.05 5.83
CA VAL A 11 27.41 3.92 5.67
C VAL A 11 25.97 4.38 5.86
N LEU A 12 25.73 5.38 6.74
CA LEU A 12 24.43 6.02 6.90
C LEU A 12 24.04 6.82 5.65
N THR A 13 24.97 7.57 5.05
CA THR A 13 24.74 8.27 3.78
C THR A 13 24.34 7.30 2.66
N ARG A 14 25.04 6.16 2.56
CA ARG A 14 24.68 5.09 1.61
C ARG A 14 23.28 4.52 1.90
N LEU A 15 22.94 4.29 3.18
CA LEU A 15 21.61 3.83 3.57
C LEU A 15 20.53 4.83 3.18
N VAL A 16 20.71 6.11 3.48
CA VAL A 16 19.76 7.18 3.15
C VAL A 16 19.51 7.22 1.64
N ARG A 17 20.57 7.25 0.83
CA ARG A 17 20.44 7.21 -0.64
C ARG A 17 19.69 5.97 -1.12
N ASP A 18 19.99 4.81 -0.55
CA ASP A 18 19.33 3.56 -0.94
C ASP A 18 17.86 3.54 -0.49
N LEU A 19 17.51 4.11 0.67
CA LEU A 19 16.14 4.28 1.13
C LEU A 19 15.33 5.25 0.26
N GLU A 20 15.96 6.28 -0.32
CA GLU A 20 15.32 7.22 -1.25
C GLU A 20 15.13 6.65 -2.66
N THR A 21 16.01 5.73 -3.10
CA THR A 21 16.05 5.29 -4.51
C THR A 21 15.61 3.85 -4.77
N LYS A 22 15.79 2.93 -3.81
CA LYS A 22 15.42 1.52 -4.02
C LYS A 22 13.91 1.33 -3.96
N THR A 23 13.41 0.46 -4.82
CA THR A 23 12.01 0.03 -4.84
C THR A 23 11.70 -1.09 -3.85
N THR A 24 12.69 -1.56 -3.10
CA THR A 24 12.61 -2.63 -2.10
C THR A 24 13.17 -2.17 -0.76
N LEU A 25 12.69 -2.75 0.35
CA LEU A 25 13.20 -2.46 1.69
C LEU A 25 14.68 -2.84 1.84
N CYS A 26 15.42 -2.05 2.62
CA CYS A 26 16.84 -2.24 2.90
C CYS A 26 17.05 -3.19 4.10
N TYR A 27 17.95 -4.17 3.97
CA TYR A 27 18.29 -5.06 5.09
C TYR A 27 19.31 -4.41 6.02
N VAL A 28 19.12 -4.54 7.34
CA VAL A 28 20.01 -3.98 8.36
C VAL A 28 21.45 -4.51 8.20
N LYS A 29 21.61 -5.80 7.90
CA LYS A 29 22.93 -6.44 7.71
C LYS A 29 23.77 -5.84 6.58
N ASP A 30 23.14 -5.18 5.60
CA ASP A 30 23.83 -4.56 4.46
C ASP A 30 24.43 -3.19 4.83
N TYR A 31 24.11 -2.64 6.01
CA TYR A 31 24.54 -1.33 6.50
C TYR A 31 25.11 -1.47 7.93
N PRO A 32 26.25 -2.17 8.08
CA PRO A 32 26.82 -2.44 9.39
C PRO A 32 27.16 -1.14 10.12
N GLY A 33 26.82 -1.07 11.41
CA GLY A 33 27.11 0.06 12.29
C GLY A 33 26.13 1.23 12.19
N VAL A 34 25.08 1.15 11.37
CA VAL A 34 23.99 2.13 11.36
C VAL A 34 22.89 1.68 12.31
N GLU A 35 22.72 2.42 13.40
CA GLU A 35 21.65 2.18 14.37
C GLU A 35 20.32 2.80 13.88
N LEU A 36 19.19 2.16 14.22
CA LEU A 36 17.85 2.67 13.88
C LEU A 36 17.63 4.11 14.41
N GLU A 37 18.12 4.37 15.63
CA GLU A 37 18.03 5.69 16.24
C GLU A 37 18.79 6.76 15.43
N GLN A 38 19.95 6.41 14.87
CA GLN A 38 20.73 7.33 14.03
C GLN A 38 19.96 7.69 12.75
N LEU A 39 19.35 6.71 12.09
CA LEU A 39 18.52 6.93 10.90
C LEU A 39 17.30 7.81 11.23
N ASN A 40 16.60 7.52 12.32
CA ASN A 40 15.42 8.30 12.73
C ASN A 40 15.79 9.72 13.15
N ASN A 41 16.93 9.91 13.81
CA ASN A 41 17.45 11.25 14.13
C ASN A 41 17.85 12.03 12.87
N HIS A 42 18.38 11.35 11.84
CA HIS A 42 18.67 11.95 10.55
C HIS A 42 17.39 12.49 9.88
N ALA A 43 16.35 11.65 9.76
CA ALA A 43 15.06 12.06 9.20
C ALA A 43 14.39 13.17 10.03
N LYS A 44 14.46 13.10 11.37
CA LYS A 44 13.95 14.16 12.25
C LYS A 44 14.65 15.50 12.05
N LYS A 45 15.96 15.49 11.78
CA LYS A 45 16.77 16.70 11.65
C LYS A 45 16.69 17.32 10.26
N LEU A 46 16.64 16.50 9.21
CA LEU A 46 16.72 16.95 7.82
C LEU A 46 15.37 16.92 7.08
N GLY A 47 14.36 16.28 7.66
CA GLY A 47 13.05 16.06 7.03
C GLY A 47 12.85 14.60 6.61
N PRO A 48 11.60 14.22 6.29
CA PRO A 48 11.27 12.87 5.85
C PRO A 48 12.04 12.51 4.57
N LEU A 49 12.49 11.26 4.47
CA LEU A 49 13.05 10.74 3.23
C LEU A 49 11.92 10.54 2.22
N VAL A 50 12.17 10.85 0.95
CA VAL A 50 11.15 10.70 -0.10
C VAL A 50 11.54 9.56 -1.02
N ASN A 51 10.71 8.53 -1.07
CA ASN A 51 10.92 7.36 -1.92
C ASN A 51 9.80 7.24 -2.98
N PRO A 52 10.10 6.89 -4.24
CA PRO A 52 9.10 6.80 -5.31
C PRO A 52 8.05 5.68 -5.15
N VAL A 53 8.29 4.71 -4.27
CA VAL A 53 7.39 3.57 -3.98
C VAL A 53 6.72 3.71 -2.61
N PHE A 54 7.48 4.18 -1.61
CA PHE A 54 7.04 4.23 -0.22
C PHE A 54 6.55 5.61 0.22
N GLY A 55 6.69 6.65 -0.62
CA GLY A 55 6.26 8.01 -0.31
C GLY A 55 7.19 8.72 0.67
N GLU A 56 6.66 9.66 1.43
CA GLU A 56 7.37 10.30 2.54
C GLU A 56 7.56 9.33 3.72
N GLN A 57 8.79 9.24 4.20
CA GLN A 57 9.24 8.32 5.23
C GLN A 57 9.84 9.14 6.40
N PRO A 58 9.00 9.63 7.34
CA PRO A 58 9.47 10.48 8.44
C PRO A 58 10.22 9.72 9.53
N ALA A 59 10.03 8.40 9.60
CA ALA A 59 10.68 7.53 10.57
C ALA A 59 10.66 6.08 10.04
N PHE A 60 11.44 5.24 10.68
CA PHE A 60 11.58 3.82 10.38
C PHE A 60 11.47 2.99 11.67
N PHE A 61 11.10 1.73 11.50
CA PHE A 61 11.24 0.67 12.50
C PHE A 61 11.96 -0.53 11.87
N ILE A 62 12.49 -1.42 12.71
CA ILE A 62 13.09 -2.68 12.24
C ILE A 62 12.05 -3.79 12.36
N ASP A 63 11.81 -4.46 11.24
CA ASP A 63 10.98 -5.65 11.20
C ASP A 63 11.63 -6.71 10.29
N GLU A 64 11.72 -7.93 10.79
CA GLU A 64 12.46 -9.05 10.18
C GLU A 64 13.84 -8.67 9.60
N GLY A 65 14.58 -7.79 10.29
CA GLY A 65 15.92 -7.35 9.88
C GLY A 65 15.94 -6.38 8.70
N ARG A 66 14.83 -5.68 8.43
CA ARG A 66 14.71 -4.64 7.39
C ARG A 66 14.32 -3.30 8.00
N PHE A 67 14.75 -2.21 7.38
CA PHE A 67 14.26 -0.87 7.68
C PHE A 67 12.90 -0.65 7.02
N CYS A 68 11.85 -0.59 7.82
CA CYS A 68 10.47 -0.39 7.39
C CYS A 68 10.03 1.06 7.68
N PRO A 69 9.59 1.84 6.67
CA PRO A 69 9.14 3.20 6.91
C PRO A 69 7.80 3.24 7.63
N TYR A 70 7.65 4.17 8.57
CA TYR A 70 6.33 4.62 9.01
C TYR A 70 5.66 5.36 7.85
N ARG A 71 4.44 4.97 7.50
CA ARG A 71 3.61 5.76 6.59
C ARG A 71 2.79 6.76 7.40
N MET A 72 2.88 8.03 7.06
CA MET A 72 1.95 9.04 7.57
C MET A 72 0.67 8.95 6.77
N VAL A 73 -0.38 8.42 7.37
CA VAL A 73 -1.73 8.44 6.81
C VAL A 73 -2.53 9.49 7.55
N VAL A 74 -3.10 10.45 6.83
CA VAL A 74 -3.92 11.50 7.45
C VAL A 74 -5.19 10.90 8.04
N TYR A 75 -5.70 11.51 9.11
CA TYR A 75 -6.87 11.02 9.85
C TYR A 75 -8.11 10.82 8.96
N GLY A 76 -8.32 11.70 7.98
CA GLY A 76 -9.40 11.57 7.00
C GLY A 76 -9.34 10.26 6.21
N ASN A 77 -8.15 9.89 5.71
CA ASN A 77 -7.95 8.66 4.95
C ASN A 77 -8.17 7.43 5.84
N MET A 78 -7.74 7.48 7.10
CA MET A 78 -7.99 6.40 8.07
C MET A 78 -9.48 6.19 8.34
N LYS A 79 -10.27 7.27 8.48
CA LYS A 79 -11.73 7.18 8.65
C LYS A 79 -12.40 6.49 7.46
N VAL A 80 -11.98 6.84 6.25
CA VAL A 80 -12.51 6.26 5.02
C VAL A 80 -12.12 4.79 4.90
N ALA A 81 -10.86 4.44 5.16
CA ALA A 81 -10.40 3.04 5.17
C ALA A 81 -11.21 2.20 6.16
N ALA A 82 -11.40 2.68 7.39
CA ALA A 82 -12.19 2.00 8.41
C ALA A 82 -13.64 1.79 7.97
N LYS A 83 -14.26 2.80 7.36
CA LYS A 83 -15.64 2.69 6.89
C LYS A 83 -15.79 1.72 5.74
N ILE A 84 -14.87 1.75 4.77
CA ILE A 84 -14.86 0.80 3.66
C ILE A 84 -14.67 -0.63 4.19
N ALA A 85 -13.74 -0.83 5.13
CA ALA A 85 -13.50 -2.15 5.70
C ALA A 85 -14.71 -2.70 6.47
N GLU A 86 -15.40 -1.85 7.23
CA GLU A 86 -16.66 -2.19 7.90
C GLU A 86 -17.71 -2.66 6.87
N LEU A 87 -17.97 -1.84 5.85
CA LEU A 87 -19.01 -2.14 4.86
C LEU A 87 -18.69 -3.40 4.02
N LEU A 88 -17.43 -3.63 3.66
CA LEU A 88 -17.00 -4.86 3.01
C LEU A 88 -17.17 -6.07 3.93
N GLY A 89 -16.87 -5.92 5.21
CA GLY A 89 -17.07 -6.98 6.21
C GLY A 89 -18.54 -7.32 6.41
N GLU A 90 -19.42 -6.32 6.40
CA GLU A 90 -20.88 -6.53 6.39
C GLU A 90 -21.34 -7.24 5.13
N TRP A 91 -20.90 -6.77 3.96
CA TRP A 91 -21.22 -7.40 2.67
C TRP A 91 -20.77 -8.86 2.63
N ALA A 92 -19.52 -9.14 3.03
CA ALA A 92 -18.95 -10.49 3.10
C ALA A 92 -19.79 -11.45 3.96
N LYS A 93 -20.36 -10.96 5.06
CA LYS A 93 -21.26 -11.74 5.92
C LYS A 93 -22.63 -11.92 5.29
N TRP A 94 -23.21 -10.83 4.77
CA TRP A 94 -24.57 -10.80 4.25
C TRP A 94 -24.73 -11.55 2.92
N SER A 95 -23.75 -11.45 2.02
CA SER A 95 -23.82 -12.03 0.67
C SER A 95 -23.75 -13.56 0.64
N GLY A 96 -23.30 -14.19 1.73
CA GLY A 96 -23.02 -15.62 1.77
C GLY A 96 -21.66 -16.01 1.18
N GLU A 97 -20.97 -15.11 0.46
CA GLU A 97 -19.63 -15.32 -0.11
C GLU A 97 -18.56 -15.52 0.98
N GLY A 98 -18.67 -14.80 2.10
CA GLY A 98 -17.68 -14.82 3.18
C GLY A 98 -16.43 -14.02 2.84
N GLY A 99 -15.26 -14.53 3.22
CA GLY A 99 -13.96 -13.87 3.04
C GLY A 99 -13.49 -13.09 4.26
N ARG A 100 -12.34 -12.44 4.12
CA ARG A 100 -11.72 -11.59 5.14
C ARG A 100 -11.34 -10.25 4.55
N VAL A 101 -11.54 -9.22 5.35
CA VAL A 101 -11.15 -7.86 5.03
C VAL A 101 -9.97 -7.49 5.93
N THR A 102 -8.93 -6.91 5.34
CA THR A 102 -7.77 -6.39 6.04
C THR A 102 -7.64 -4.90 5.76
N THR A 103 -7.13 -4.16 6.73
CA THR A 103 -6.72 -2.75 6.55
C THR A 103 -5.20 -2.67 6.51
N SER A 104 -4.67 -1.44 6.43
CA SER A 104 -3.28 -1.03 6.14
C SER A 104 -2.17 -1.59 7.07
N GLN A 105 -2.46 -2.61 7.87
CA GLN A 105 -1.52 -3.41 8.67
C GLN A 105 -1.33 -4.85 8.14
N GLY A 106 -2.15 -5.32 7.20
CA GLY A 106 -1.93 -6.59 6.50
C GLY A 106 -1.00 -6.41 5.30
N ALA A 107 0.14 -7.11 5.28
CA ALA A 107 1.00 -7.14 4.09
C ALA A 107 0.69 -8.37 3.24
N PHE A 108 0.60 -8.15 1.93
CA PHE A 108 0.42 -9.17 0.91
C PHE A 108 1.72 -9.34 0.15
N ILE A 109 2.15 -10.58 -0.03
CA ILE A 109 3.29 -10.92 -0.89
C ILE A 109 2.72 -11.28 -2.25
N LEU A 110 2.89 -10.41 -3.23
CA LEU A 110 2.34 -10.63 -4.57
C LEU A 110 3.26 -11.52 -5.42
N GLU A 111 4.56 -11.50 -5.13
CA GLU A 111 5.57 -12.31 -5.82
C GLU A 111 6.76 -12.56 -4.90
N GLN A 112 7.30 -13.79 -4.92
CA GLN A 112 8.60 -14.09 -4.31
C GLN A 112 9.67 -14.15 -5.40
N ARG A 113 10.54 -13.14 -5.46
CA ARG A 113 11.80 -13.21 -6.21
C ARG A 113 12.95 -13.50 -5.25
N LEU A 114 13.97 -14.26 -5.69
CA LEU A 114 15.17 -14.52 -4.89
C LEU A 114 15.72 -13.20 -4.30
N GLY A 115 15.62 -13.05 -2.98
CA GLY A 115 16.09 -11.87 -2.22
C GLY A 115 15.22 -10.61 -2.30
N LYS A 116 14.09 -10.60 -3.02
CA LYS A 116 13.23 -9.40 -3.22
C LYS A 116 11.74 -9.76 -3.28
N PRO A 117 11.06 -10.03 -2.15
CA PRO A 117 9.62 -10.22 -2.15
C PRO A 117 8.90 -8.93 -2.55
N ASN A 118 7.93 -9.03 -3.45
CA ASN A 118 7.05 -7.92 -3.83
C ASN A 118 5.93 -7.78 -2.80
N VAL A 119 6.26 -7.17 -1.66
CA VAL A 119 5.31 -6.93 -0.57
C VAL A 119 4.50 -5.67 -0.86
N ARG A 120 3.18 -5.76 -0.71
CA ARG A 120 2.23 -4.67 -0.91
C ARG A 120 1.25 -4.60 0.27
N MET A 121 0.94 -3.39 0.68
CA MET A 121 -0.03 -3.13 1.75
C MET A 121 -1.03 -2.12 1.20
N PRO A 122 -2.16 -2.59 0.64
CA PRO A 122 -3.27 -1.72 0.30
C PRO A 122 -3.88 -1.13 1.57
N ASP A 123 -4.69 -0.08 1.42
CA ASP A 123 -5.32 0.56 2.59
C ASP A 123 -6.50 -0.27 3.09
N VAL A 124 -7.19 -0.95 2.16
CA VAL A 124 -8.14 -2.03 2.42
C VAL A 124 -7.93 -3.13 1.39
N ALA A 125 -8.06 -4.40 1.79
CA ALA A 125 -8.10 -5.53 0.87
C ALA A 125 -9.12 -6.58 1.30
N TYR A 126 -9.65 -7.31 0.34
CA TYR A 126 -10.55 -8.43 0.55
C TYR A 126 -9.98 -9.71 -0.08
N THR A 127 -9.97 -10.77 0.71
CA THR A 127 -9.58 -12.12 0.33
C THR A 127 -10.81 -13.04 0.39
N PRO A 128 -11.16 -13.77 -0.68
CA PRO A 128 -12.28 -14.70 -0.68
C PRO A 128 -12.20 -15.78 0.39
N ARG A 129 -13.35 -16.33 0.79
CA ARG A 129 -13.44 -17.35 1.86
C ARG A 129 -12.56 -18.56 1.60
N TYR A 130 -12.55 -19.05 0.36
CA TYR A 130 -11.80 -20.25 -0.01
C TYR A 130 -10.30 -20.00 0.11
N ASP A 131 -9.83 -18.90 -0.47
CA ASP A 131 -8.41 -18.51 -0.46
C ASP A 131 -7.92 -18.28 0.97
N ASP A 132 -8.67 -17.52 1.78
CA ASP A 132 -8.35 -17.26 3.19
C ASP A 132 -8.22 -18.55 4.02
N ARG A 133 -9.14 -19.51 3.83
CA ARG A 133 -9.12 -20.79 4.54
C ARG A 133 -7.97 -21.70 4.15
N ASN A 134 -7.42 -21.51 2.95
CA ASN A 134 -6.32 -22.32 2.42
C ASN A 134 -4.94 -21.69 2.68
N LEU A 135 -4.88 -20.50 3.28
CA LEU A 135 -3.61 -19.90 3.68
C LEU A 135 -2.91 -20.79 4.70
N THR A 136 -1.62 -21.03 4.45
CA THR A 136 -0.76 -21.72 5.42
C THR A 136 -0.51 -20.83 6.64
N ARG A 137 -0.06 -21.44 7.73
CA ARG A 137 0.36 -20.70 8.93
C ARG A 137 1.49 -19.71 8.60
N GLU A 138 2.40 -20.08 7.71
CA GLU A 138 3.52 -19.22 7.32
C GLU A 138 3.04 -18.01 6.51
N GLN A 139 2.04 -18.18 5.62
CA GLN A 139 1.40 -17.07 4.90
C GLN A 139 0.58 -16.14 5.79
N MET A 140 -0.10 -16.68 6.82
CA MET A 140 -0.90 -15.89 7.74
C MET A 140 -0.07 -15.09 8.76
N TRP A 141 1.05 -15.64 9.23
CA TRP A 141 1.75 -15.12 10.40
C TRP A 141 3.19 -14.67 10.14
N THR A 142 3.68 -14.75 8.90
CA THR A 142 5.05 -14.31 8.53
C THR A 142 5.08 -13.73 7.12
N TYR A 143 6.19 -13.08 6.74
CA TYR A 143 6.42 -12.67 5.34
C TYR A 143 7.19 -13.69 4.50
N ARG A 144 7.26 -14.95 4.94
CA ARG A 144 8.06 -16.01 4.29
C ARG A 144 7.23 -17.05 3.56
N GLY A 145 5.93 -17.09 3.82
CA GLY A 145 5.02 -17.98 3.12
C GLY A 145 4.88 -17.62 1.64
N ASP A 146 4.43 -18.59 0.85
CA ASP A 146 4.22 -18.43 -0.59
C ASP A 146 3.33 -17.21 -0.90
N PRO A 147 3.55 -16.52 -2.03
CA PRO A 147 2.72 -15.39 -2.44
C PRO A 147 1.23 -15.72 -2.42
N TYR A 148 0.42 -14.75 -2.01
CA TYR A 148 -1.03 -14.80 -2.16
C TYR A 148 -1.56 -13.41 -2.45
N VAL A 149 -2.63 -13.35 -3.25
CA VAL A 149 -3.13 -12.11 -3.84
C VAL A 149 -4.59 -11.92 -3.42
N PRO A 150 -4.97 -10.76 -2.87
CA PRO A 150 -6.37 -10.47 -2.59
C PRO A 150 -7.12 -10.25 -3.90
N THR A 151 -8.42 -10.53 -3.94
CA THR A 151 -9.21 -10.28 -5.16
C THR A 151 -9.63 -8.82 -5.29
N PHE A 152 -9.69 -8.07 -4.20
CA PHE A 152 -10.05 -6.66 -4.21
C PHE A 152 -9.11 -5.83 -3.33
N VAL A 153 -8.71 -4.65 -3.84
CA VAL A 153 -7.83 -3.69 -3.14
C VAL A 153 -8.34 -2.26 -3.22
N VAL A 154 -8.08 -1.48 -2.17
CA VAL A 154 -8.36 -0.05 -2.13
C VAL A 154 -7.10 0.71 -1.73
N LYS A 155 -6.84 1.83 -2.41
CA LYS A 155 -5.87 2.84 -2.03
C LYS A 155 -6.55 4.19 -1.88
N ILE A 156 -6.20 4.92 -0.83
CA ILE A 156 -6.79 6.20 -0.45
C ILE A 156 -5.68 7.21 -0.31
N ASP A 157 -5.67 8.22 -1.17
CA ASP A 157 -4.60 9.22 -1.23
C ASP A 157 -5.04 10.49 -1.96
N GLU A 158 -4.17 11.50 -1.96
CA GLU A 158 -4.37 12.72 -2.76
C GLU A 158 -4.17 12.41 -4.24
N LEU A 159 -5.21 12.45 -5.05
CA LEU A 159 -5.14 12.09 -6.48
C LEU A 159 -5.05 13.31 -7.40
N SER A 160 -4.87 14.49 -6.83
CA SER A 160 -4.96 15.76 -7.55
C SER A 160 -4.24 16.89 -6.81
N GLY A 161 -4.02 18.00 -7.53
CA GLY A 161 -3.33 19.16 -6.98
C GLY A 161 -1.81 18.96 -6.88
N ARG A 162 -1.16 19.88 -6.17
CA ARG A 162 0.29 19.85 -5.95
C ARG A 162 0.61 18.72 -4.97
N GLY A 163 1.32 17.70 -5.43
CA GLY A 163 1.60 16.50 -4.63
C GLY A 163 0.71 15.29 -4.95
N SER A 164 -0.11 15.36 -6.00
CA SER A 164 -0.92 14.24 -6.48
C SER A 164 -0.12 12.94 -6.63
N GLN A 165 -0.65 11.87 -6.03
CA GLN A 165 -0.13 10.51 -6.10
C GLN A 165 -0.75 9.71 -7.25
N LEU A 166 -1.63 10.31 -8.07
CA LEU A 166 -2.42 9.58 -9.08
C LEU A 166 -1.54 8.78 -10.04
N SER A 167 -0.48 9.39 -10.60
CA SER A 167 0.40 8.69 -11.56
C SER A 167 1.15 7.53 -10.90
N ALA A 168 1.63 7.73 -9.67
CA ALA A 168 2.35 6.69 -8.92
C ALA A 168 1.41 5.52 -8.54
N LEU A 169 0.20 5.84 -8.10
CA LEU A 169 -0.81 4.86 -7.70
C LEU A 169 -1.43 4.15 -8.91
N ASP A 170 -1.70 4.82 -10.02
CA ASP A 170 -2.18 4.19 -11.26
C ASP A 170 -1.17 3.16 -11.76
N ARG A 171 0.12 3.52 -11.81
CA ARG A 171 1.19 2.57 -12.17
C ARG A 171 1.22 1.38 -11.21
N LYS A 172 1.01 1.61 -9.92
CA LYS A 172 0.96 0.56 -8.89
C LYS A 172 -0.24 -0.37 -9.08
N MET A 173 -1.42 0.18 -9.39
CA MET A 173 -2.60 -0.61 -9.72
C MET A 173 -2.29 -1.53 -10.90
N ARG A 174 -1.87 -0.97 -12.03
CA ARG A 174 -1.63 -1.74 -13.27
C ARG A 174 -0.53 -2.78 -13.13
N ASN A 175 0.64 -2.36 -12.66
CA ASN A 175 1.86 -3.17 -12.76
C ASN A 175 2.12 -4.04 -11.52
N ASP A 176 1.53 -3.69 -10.37
CA ASP A 176 1.73 -4.47 -9.16
C ASP A 176 0.47 -5.26 -8.80
N TYR A 177 -0.69 -4.62 -8.67
CA TYR A 177 -1.89 -5.33 -8.23
C TYR A 177 -2.49 -6.19 -9.35
N PHE A 178 -2.85 -5.58 -10.47
CA PHE A 178 -3.56 -6.24 -11.55
C PHE A 178 -2.70 -7.23 -12.32
N GLN A 179 -1.43 -6.91 -12.55
CA GLN A 179 -0.46 -7.86 -13.11
C GLN A 179 -0.35 -9.17 -12.31
N HIS A 180 -0.66 -9.15 -11.01
CA HIS A 180 -0.59 -10.33 -10.13
C HIS A 180 -1.96 -10.95 -9.85
N GLY A 181 -3.03 -10.54 -10.55
CA GLY A 181 -4.34 -11.21 -10.47
C GLY A 181 -5.36 -10.60 -9.50
N VAL A 182 -5.12 -9.38 -9.00
CA VAL A 182 -6.18 -8.60 -8.34
C VAL A 182 -7.31 -8.36 -9.35
N GLN A 183 -8.56 -8.65 -8.96
CA GLN A 183 -9.71 -8.60 -9.86
C GLN A 183 -10.41 -7.24 -9.89
N LEU A 184 -10.46 -6.55 -8.75
CA LEU A 184 -11.08 -5.24 -8.59
C LEU A 184 -10.17 -4.32 -7.78
N GLY A 185 -10.18 -3.03 -8.10
CA GLY A 185 -9.29 -2.08 -7.46
C GLY A 185 -9.83 -0.66 -7.45
N TRP A 186 -9.78 0.01 -6.29
CA TRP A 186 -10.20 1.41 -6.15
C TRP A 186 -9.05 2.33 -5.75
N LEU A 187 -8.93 3.47 -6.44
CA LEU A 187 -8.16 4.63 -5.98
C LEU A 187 -9.14 5.73 -5.56
N ILE A 188 -9.05 6.21 -4.32
CA ILE A 188 -9.99 7.17 -3.75
C ILE A 188 -9.25 8.42 -3.26
N ASP A 189 -9.69 9.59 -3.69
CA ASP A 189 -9.38 10.89 -3.07
C ASP A 189 -10.60 11.32 -2.26
N PRO A 190 -10.56 11.26 -0.92
CA PRO A 190 -11.72 11.57 -0.09
C PRO A 190 -11.84 13.04 0.28
N ARG A 191 -10.94 13.92 -0.22
CA ARG A 191 -10.91 15.32 0.21
C ARG A 191 -12.19 16.05 -0.23
N PRO A 192 -12.79 16.89 0.64
CA PRO A 192 -14.13 17.45 0.39
C PRO A 192 -14.23 18.30 -0.87
N ASP A 193 -13.17 19.00 -1.23
CA ASP A 193 -13.05 19.87 -2.39
C ASP A 193 -12.81 19.11 -3.70
N LEU A 194 -12.34 17.85 -3.61
CA LEU A 194 -12.05 17.05 -4.79
C LEU A 194 -12.24 15.54 -4.58
N GLN A 195 -13.47 15.15 -4.26
CA GLN A 195 -13.84 13.75 -4.17
C GLN A 195 -13.71 13.06 -5.53
N ARG A 196 -12.77 12.12 -5.63
CA ARG A 196 -12.53 11.33 -6.86
C ARG A 196 -12.38 9.87 -6.55
N MET A 197 -12.85 9.04 -7.46
CA MET A 197 -12.68 7.59 -7.40
C MET A 197 -12.35 7.06 -8.79
N TYR A 198 -11.32 6.22 -8.88
CA TYR A 198 -10.99 5.45 -10.06
C TYR A 198 -11.16 3.96 -9.76
N GLU A 199 -11.76 3.24 -10.70
CA GLU A 199 -12.03 1.82 -10.60
C GLU A 199 -11.25 1.06 -11.68
N TYR A 200 -10.70 -0.09 -11.29
CA TYR A 200 -9.85 -0.94 -12.12
C TYR A 200 -10.42 -2.36 -12.11
N TYR A 201 -10.39 -3.03 -13.27
CA TYR A 201 -10.86 -4.41 -13.46
C TYR A 201 -9.79 -5.26 -14.16
N LEU A 202 -9.75 -6.56 -13.85
CA LEU A 202 -8.75 -7.49 -14.40
C LEU A 202 -8.99 -7.83 -15.88
N ASP A 203 -10.19 -7.59 -16.38
CA ASP A 203 -10.55 -7.76 -17.78
C ASP A 203 -10.74 -6.39 -18.45
N ASP A 204 -9.62 -5.68 -18.68
CA ASP A 204 -9.35 -4.87 -19.87
C ASP A 204 -8.14 -3.94 -19.62
N LEU A 205 -7.06 -4.17 -20.36
CA LEU A 205 -5.92 -3.25 -20.50
C LEU A 205 -6.32 -1.88 -21.11
N THR A 206 -7.60 -1.62 -21.35
CA THR A 206 -8.12 -0.36 -21.89
C THR A 206 -9.57 -0.16 -21.46
N THR A 207 -9.83 0.53 -20.34
CA THR A 207 -10.94 1.50 -20.19
C THR A 207 -10.79 2.21 -18.83
N VAL A 208 -10.46 3.50 -18.86
CA VAL A 208 -10.77 4.40 -17.74
C VAL A 208 -12.23 4.79 -17.94
N CYS A 209 -13.16 4.15 -17.23
CA CYS A 209 -14.55 4.59 -17.25
C CYS A 209 -14.68 5.75 -16.25
N GLY A 210 -14.75 6.96 -16.79
CA GLY A 210 -15.33 8.08 -16.05
C GLY A 210 -16.82 7.81 -15.87
N GLU A 211 -17.24 7.72 -14.61
CA GLU A 211 -18.62 7.51 -14.14
C GLU A 211 -19.28 6.19 -14.58
N ILE A 212 -19.63 5.37 -13.58
CA ILE A 212 -20.71 4.35 -13.46
C ILE A 212 -20.14 3.22 -12.57
N LEU A 213 -20.67 2.91 -11.37
CA LEU A 213 -22.10 2.86 -11.12
C LEU A 213 -22.71 1.49 -10.79
N THR A 214 -22.01 0.35 -10.72
CA THR A 214 -22.81 -0.90 -10.73
C THR A 214 -22.26 -2.16 -10.05
N VAL A 215 -23.17 -2.75 -9.26
CA VAL A 215 -23.18 -4.07 -8.60
C VAL A 215 -22.63 -4.13 -7.18
N VAL A 216 -21.34 -3.89 -6.90
CA VAL A 216 -20.88 -3.78 -5.49
C VAL A 216 -21.35 -2.45 -4.86
N MET A 217 -21.42 -1.41 -5.70
CA MET A 217 -22.09 -0.16 -5.36
C MET A 217 -23.60 -0.32 -5.19
N CYS A 218 -24.32 -1.33 -5.69
CA CYS A 218 -25.76 -1.42 -5.36
C CYS A 218 -25.99 -1.71 -3.87
N PHE A 219 -25.08 -2.40 -3.19
CA PHE A 219 -25.15 -2.57 -1.73
C PHE A 219 -24.52 -1.41 -0.96
N LEU A 220 -23.36 -0.93 -1.41
CA LEU A 220 -22.68 0.20 -0.78
C LEU A 220 -23.42 1.52 -1.01
N VAL A 221 -24.00 1.75 -2.18
CA VAL A 221 -24.79 2.94 -2.57
C VAL A 221 -26.27 2.81 -2.28
N SER A 222 -26.89 1.63 -2.13
CA SER A 222 -28.27 1.63 -1.57
C SER A 222 -28.27 2.03 -0.07
N ARG A 223 -27.16 1.79 0.66
CA ARG A 223 -26.92 2.40 1.98
C ARG A 223 -26.20 3.76 1.93
N CYS A 224 -25.39 4.04 0.90
CA CYS A 224 -24.72 5.33 0.73
C CYS A 224 -25.51 6.38 -0.05
N ALA A 225 -26.64 6.06 -0.71
CA ALA A 225 -27.50 7.07 -1.33
C ALA A 225 -28.13 7.98 -0.26
N HIS A 226 -28.28 7.47 0.97
CA HIS A 226 -28.57 8.27 2.16
C HIS A 226 -27.33 8.95 2.79
N LEU A 227 -26.10 8.56 2.44
CA LEU A 227 -24.86 9.20 2.88
C LEU A 227 -24.24 10.16 1.83
N CYS A 228 -24.72 10.13 0.59
CA CYS A 228 -24.31 11.05 -0.48
C CYS A 228 -24.75 12.50 -0.22
N TRP A 229 -25.56 12.73 0.83
CA TRP A 229 -26.13 14.04 1.13
C TRP A 229 -25.94 14.55 2.57
N LYS A 230 -25.23 13.82 3.44
CA LYS A 230 -24.93 14.32 4.81
C LYS A 230 -23.60 13.78 5.35
N TRP A 231 -22.52 14.40 4.91
CA TRP A 231 -21.31 14.53 5.73
C TRP A 231 -21.26 15.97 6.22
N SER A 232 -21.99 16.23 7.32
CA SER A 232 -21.88 17.47 8.13
C SER A 232 -21.14 17.14 9.41
#